data_AF-A0A419X8N7-F1
#
_entry.id   AF-A0A419X8N7-F1
#
_cell.length_a   1.000
_cell.length_b   1.000
_cell.length_c   1.000
_cell.angle_alpha   90.00
_cell.angle_beta   90.00
_cell.angle_gamma   90.00
#
_symmetry.space_group_name_H-M   'P 1'
#
loop_
_entity.id
_entity.type
_entity.pdbx_description
1 polymer ?
#
loop_
_entity_poly.entity_id
_entity_poly.type
_entity_poly.pdbx_seq_one_letter_code
_entity_poly.pdbx_strand_id
1 'polypeptide(L)'
;MTKIKTMKLISLILIAFILFSFTQNKEEKLEINVKNLCGAYGGDEETENAHFGIYEDVIYYPDADLELKYELRKDTIITIDSEKNMGKWLILKLTTDSLVFYDINYDLKTSLNRRKK
;
A
#
# COMPACT_ATOMS: atom_id res chain seq x y z
N MET A 1 3.62 54.18 -8.65
CA MET A 1 2.36 53.40 -8.58
C MET A 1 2.49 51.93 -9.03
N THR A 2 3.68 51.47 -9.43
CA THR A 2 3.98 50.11 -9.91
C THR A 2 4.29 49.11 -8.79
N LYS A 3 4.98 49.53 -7.72
CA LYS A 3 5.38 48.69 -6.56
C LYS A 3 4.22 47.97 -5.86
N ILE A 4 3.05 48.62 -5.77
CA ILE A 4 1.86 48.07 -5.10
C ILE A 4 1.24 46.92 -5.93
N LYS A 5 1.29 47.01 -7.26
CA LYS A 5 0.80 45.95 -8.14
C LYS A 5 1.70 44.71 -8.09
N THR A 6 3.02 44.87 -8.02
CA THR A 6 3.96 43.76 -7.87
C THR A 6 3.84 43.07 -6.52
N MET A 7 3.65 43.80 -5.42
CA MET A 7 3.43 43.19 -4.09
C MET A 7 2.14 42.36 -4.02
N LYS A 8 1.05 42.83 -4.65
CA LYS A 8 -0.21 42.07 -4.74
C LYS A 8 -0.06 40.80 -5.59
N LEU A 9 0.72 40.86 -6.68
CA LEU A 9 0.97 39.71 -7.53
C LEU A 9 1.80 38.63 -6.83
N ILE A 10 2.85 39.02 -6.10
CA ILE A 10 3.70 38.10 -5.31
C ILE A 10 2.89 37.42 -4.20
N SER A 11 2.02 38.16 -3.51
CA SER A 11 1.13 37.60 -2.50
C SER A 11 0.16 36.56 -3.06
N LEU A 12 -0.38 36.77 -4.27
CA LEU A 12 -1.29 35.82 -4.91
C LEU A 12 -0.59 34.52 -5.30
N ILE A 13 0.64 34.62 -5.82
CA ILE A 13 1.47 33.46 -6.19
C ILE A 13 1.84 32.64 -4.95
N LEU A 14 2.16 33.29 -3.84
CA LEU A 14 2.52 32.62 -2.60
C LEU A 14 1.33 31.84 -2.02
N ILE A 15 0.12 32.42 -2.05
CA ILE A 15 -1.11 31.75 -1.61
C ILE A 15 -1.43 30.55 -2.51
N ALA A 16 -1.28 30.69 -3.82
CA ALA A 16 -1.45 29.58 -4.76
C ALA A 16 -0.45 28.44 -4.51
N PHE A 17 0.81 28.76 -4.17
CA PHE A 17 1.84 27.77 -3.82
C PHE A 17 1.51 27.02 -2.51
N ILE A 18 1.05 27.74 -1.49
CA ILE A 18 0.64 27.14 -0.21
C ILE A 18 -0.58 26.21 -0.41
N LEU A 19 -1.53 26.61 -1.26
CA LEU A 19 -2.70 25.79 -1.60
C LEU A 19 -2.33 24.55 -2.42
N PHE A 20 -1.34 24.64 -3.31
CA PHE A 20 -0.86 23.49 -4.08
C PHE A 20 -0.15 22.45 -3.18
N SER A 21 0.59 22.91 -2.17
CA SER A 21 1.24 22.03 -1.18
C SER A 21 0.25 21.35 -0.22
N PHE A 22 -1.00 21.80 -0.15
CA PHE A 22 -2.05 21.22 0.72
C PHE A 22 -2.91 20.16 0.04
N THR A 23 -2.57 19.76 -1.18
CA THR A 23 -3.20 18.61 -1.84
C THR A 23 -2.78 17.34 -1.08
N GLN A 24 -3.47 17.02 0.00
CA GLN A 24 -3.35 15.73 0.66
C GLN A 24 -3.66 14.66 -0.39
N ASN A 25 -2.69 13.81 -0.70
CA ASN A 25 -2.94 12.58 -1.47
C ASN A 25 -4.01 11.82 -0.69
N LYS A 26 -5.23 11.81 -1.23
CA LYS A 26 -6.37 11.18 -0.60
C LYS A 26 -6.18 9.67 -0.76
N GLU A 27 -6.15 8.96 0.35
CA GLU A 27 -6.08 7.49 0.36
C GLU A 27 -7.25 6.94 -0.49
N GLU A 28 -6.93 6.30 -1.61
CA GLU A 28 -7.93 5.79 -2.56
C GLU A 28 -8.17 4.31 -2.29
N LYS A 29 -9.44 3.92 -2.20
CA LYS A 29 -9.82 2.50 -2.10
C LYS A 29 -9.60 1.82 -3.44
N LEU A 30 -8.80 0.76 -3.45
CA LEU A 30 -8.47 0.02 -4.65
C LEU A 30 -9.36 -1.23 -4.77
N GLU A 31 -9.59 -1.66 -6.00
CA GLU A 31 -10.15 -2.98 -6.27
C GLU A 31 -9.13 -4.07 -5.88
N ILE A 32 -9.61 -5.17 -5.31
CA ILE A 32 -8.76 -6.31 -4.96
C ILE A 32 -8.46 -7.11 -6.23
N ASN A 33 -7.24 -6.94 -6.74
CA ASN A 33 -6.68 -7.73 -7.83
C ASN A 33 -5.15 -7.81 -7.67
N VAL A 34 -4.52 -8.75 -8.38
CA VAL A 34 -3.07 -8.99 -8.30
C VAL A 34 -2.27 -7.71 -8.58
N LYS A 35 -2.63 -6.96 -9.61
CA LYS A 35 -1.93 -5.72 -9.99
C LYS A 35 -1.93 -4.69 -8.84
N ASN A 36 -3.06 -4.49 -8.18
CA ASN A 36 -3.18 -3.53 -7.08
C ASN A 36 -2.50 -4.03 -5.80
N LEU A 37 -2.51 -5.33 -5.52
CA LEU A 37 -1.75 -5.93 -4.41
C LEU A 37 -0.24 -5.74 -4.60
N CYS A 38 0.28 -6.05 -5.79
CA CYS A 38 1.69 -5.82 -6.13
C CYS A 38 2.04 -4.33 -6.14
N GLY A 39 1.16 -3.47 -6.66
CA GLY A 39 1.40 -2.02 -6.65
C GLY A 39 1.46 -1.42 -5.24
N ALA A 40 0.74 -2.01 -4.28
CA ALA A 40 0.70 -1.57 -2.90
C ALA A 40 1.79 -2.21 -2.02
N TYR A 41 2.19 -3.46 -2.31
CA TYR A 41 3.09 -4.26 -1.45
C TYR A 41 4.17 -5.05 -2.22
N GLY A 42 4.50 -4.66 -3.45
CA GLY A 42 5.54 -5.29 -4.25
C GLY A 42 6.92 -4.70 -3.96
N GLY A 43 7.64 -5.27 -3.01
CA GLY A 43 9.10 -5.09 -2.88
C GLY A 43 9.59 -3.71 -2.47
N ASP A 44 8.72 -2.90 -1.89
CA ASP A 44 9.03 -1.53 -1.55
C ASP A 44 9.55 -1.44 -0.10
N GLU A 45 10.83 -1.04 0.05
CA GLU A 45 11.46 -0.69 1.33
C GLU A 45 10.70 0.41 2.11
N GLU A 46 9.71 1.05 1.48
CA GLU A 46 8.86 2.11 2.02
C GLU A 46 7.61 1.60 2.75
N THR A 47 7.44 0.29 3.00
CA THR A 47 6.33 -0.20 3.84
C THR A 47 6.76 -0.33 5.30
N GLU A 48 5.98 0.22 6.24
CA GLU A 48 6.23 0.08 7.67
C GLU A 48 5.69 -1.28 8.14
N ASN A 49 6.53 -2.08 8.81
CA ASN A 49 6.18 -3.39 9.37
C ASN A 49 5.78 -4.48 8.35
N ALA A 50 6.06 -4.31 7.05
CA ALA A 50 5.92 -5.40 6.10
C ALA A 50 7.17 -6.29 6.14
N HIS A 51 6.99 -7.54 6.58
CA HIS A 51 8.02 -8.59 6.56
C HIS A 51 7.98 -9.41 5.26
N PHE A 52 7.23 -8.97 4.26
CA PHE A 52 7.05 -9.65 2.99
C PHE A 52 6.73 -8.68 1.85
N GLY A 53 6.96 -9.13 0.61
CA GLY A 53 6.51 -8.47 -0.62
C GLY A 53 5.61 -9.40 -1.46
N ILE A 54 4.62 -8.83 -2.16
CA ILE A 54 3.72 -9.58 -3.07
C ILE A 54 4.09 -9.26 -4.52
N TYR A 55 4.44 -10.29 -5.29
CA TYR A 55 4.88 -10.20 -6.68
C TYR A 55 4.15 -11.21 -7.54
N GLU A 56 3.37 -10.77 -8.52
CA GLU A 56 2.61 -11.64 -9.44
C GLU A 56 1.89 -12.78 -8.72
N ASP A 57 2.45 -13.99 -8.67
CA ASP A 57 1.92 -15.19 -8.01
C ASP A 57 2.72 -15.67 -6.78
N VAL A 58 3.64 -14.86 -6.27
CA VAL A 58 4.54 -15.17 -5.14
C VAL A 58 4.44 -14.12 -4.03
N ILE A 59 4.48 -14.58 -2.79
CA ILE A 59 4.75 -13.78 -1.59
C ILE A 59 6.17 -14.11 -1.13
N TYR A 60 7.05 -13.12 -1.13
CA TYR A 60 8.46 -13.27 -0.76
C TYR A 60 8.71 -12.71 0.64
N TYR A 61 9.32 -13.51 1.50
CA TYR A 61 9.72 -13.17 2.87
C TYR A 61 11.25 -13.03 2.93
N PRO A 62 11.80 -11.81 2.84
CA PRO A 62 13.25 -11.60 2.76
C PRO A 62 13.98 -12.10 4.02
N ASP A 63 13.39 -11.93 5.20
CA ASP A 63 14.02 -12.33 6.47
C ASP A 63 14.21 -13.85 6.59
N ALA A 64 13.36 -14.63 5.90
CA ALA A 64 13.37 -16.09 5.92
C ALA A 64 13.94 -16.71 4.64
N ASP A 65 14.31 -15.90 3.64
CA ASP A 65 14.66 -16.34 2.27
C ASP A 65 13.64 -17.35 1.72
N LEU A 66 12.35 -17.00 1.86
CA LEU A 66 11.23 -17.90 1.56
C LEU A 66 10.30 -17.29 0.51
N GLU A 67 9.99 -18.07 -0.51
CA GLU A 67 8.98 -17.77 -1.51
C GLU A 67 7.75 -18.68 -1.34
N LEU A 68 6.57 -18.08 -1.20
CA LEU A 68 5.31 -18.80 -1.14
C LEU A 68 4.47 -18.48 -2.36
N LYS A 69 4.13 -19.51 -3.14
CA LYS A 69 3.14 -19.36 -4.22
C LYS A 69 1.77 -19.07 -3.63
N TYR A 70 1.03 -18.18 -4.28
CA TYR A 70 -0.32 -17.84 -3.87
C TYR A 70 -1.29 -17.76 -5.05
N GLU A 71 -2.57 -17.94 -4.74
CA GLU A 71 -3.68 -17.69 -5.64
C GLU A 71 -4.61 -16.65 -5.00
N LEU A 72 -4.97 -15.62 -5.75
CA LEU A 72 -6.00 -14.67 -5.33
C LEU A 72 -7.38 -15.15 -5.79
N ARG A 73 -8.26 -15.47 -4.84
CA ARG A 73 -9.66 -15.79 -5.10
C ARG A 73 -10.57 -14.71 -4.53
N LYS A 74 -11.03 -13.81 -5.39
CA LYS A 74 -11.82 -12.62 -5.02
C LYS A 74 -11.05 -11.75 -4.01
N ASP A 75 -11.39 -11.85 -2.73
CA ASP A 75 -10.83 -11.12 -1.61
C ASP A 75 -9.93 -11.99 -0.73
N THR A 76 -9.68 -13.24 -1.11
CA THR A 76 -8.90 -14.18 -0.31
C THR A 76 -7.61 -14.59 -1.02
N ILE A 77 -6.48 -14.39 -0.36
CA ILE A 77 -5.19 -14.95 -0.77
C ILE A 77 -5.09 -16.36 -0.20
N ILE A 78 -4.75 -17.33 -1.04
CA ILE A 78 -4.51 -18.72 -0.65
C ILE A 78 -3.04 -19.04 -0.94
N THR A 79 -2.26 -19.33 0.09
CA THR A 79 -0.85 -19.75 -0.06
C THR A 79 -0.73 -21.26 0.08
N ILE A 80 0.25 -21.85 -0.58
CA ILE A 80 0.63 -23.26 -0.41
C ILE A 80 2.14 -23.32 -0.20
N ASP A 81 2.58 -23.86 0.93
CA ASP A 81 4.00 -24.06 1.22
C ASP A 81 4.55 -25.36 0.60
N SER A 82 5.85 -25.59 0.78
CA SER A 82 6.55 -26.80 0.28
C SER A 82 6.06 -28.11 0.93
N GLU A 83 5.49 -28.03 2.14
CA GLU A 83 4.91 -29.16 2.87
C GLU A 83 3.42 -29.36 2.55
N LYS A 84 2.86 -28.56 1.64
CA LYS A 84 1.44 -28.54 1.24
C LYS A 84 0.50 -28.03 2.34
N ASN A 85 1.00 -27.30 3.33
CA ASN A 85 0.15 -26.54 4.24
C ASN A 85 -0.48 -25.38 3.48
N MET A 86 -1.76 -25.12 3.76
CA MET A 86 -2.50 -24.03 3.11
C MET A 86 -2.70 -22.87 4.09
N GLY A 87 -2.24 -21.68 3.72
CA GLY A 87 -2.57 -20.42 4.39
C GLY A 87 -3.75 -19.73 3.70
N LYS A 88 -4.58 -19.03 4.47
CA LYS A 88 -5.69 -18.23 3.92
C LYS A 88 -5.75 -16.86 4.57
N TRP A 89 -5.64 -15.82 3.74
CA TRP A 89 -5.75 -14.43 4.19
C TRP A 89 -6.96 -13.77 3.55
N LEU A 90 -7.92 -13.36 4.37
CA LEU A 90 -9.05 -12.56 3.91
C LEU A 90 -8.65 -11.08 3.89
N ILE A 91 -8.62 -10.46 2.71
CA ILE A 91 -8.33 -9.04 2.53
C ILE A 91 -9.57 -8.24 2.94
N LEU A 92 -9.41 -7.43 4.00
CA LEU A 92 -10.46 -6.59 4.56
C LEU A 92 -10.42 -5.15 4.00
N LYS A 93 -9.22 -4.67 3.67
CA LYS A 93 -9.00 -3.33 3.13
C LYS A 93 -7.79 -3.35 2.21
N LEU A 94 -7.91 -2.76 1.03
CA LEU A 94 -6.80 -2.43 0.13
C LEU A 94 -6.97 -0.99 -0.35
N THR A 95 -5.95 -0.17 -0.11
CA THR A 95 -5.86 1.21 -0.57
C THR A 95 -4.48 1.49 -1.15
N THR A 96 -4.25 2.70 -1.64
CA THR A 96 -2.92 3.17 -2.07
C THR A 96 -1.85 3.07 -0.99
N ASP A 97 -2.26 3.12 0.29
CA ASP A 97 -1.37 3.27 1.44
C ASP A 97 -1.57 2.21 2.53
N SER A 98 -2.56 1.33 2.42
CA SER A 98 -2.94 0.42 3.50
C SER A 98 -3.49 -0.91 2.99
N LEU A 99 -3.04 -2.00 3.60
CA LEU A 99 -3.55 -3.35 3.44
C LEU A 99 -3.88 -3.88 4.82
N VAL A 100 -5.14 -4.28 4.98
CA VAL A 100 -5.61 -4.96 6.18
C VAL A 100 -6.11 -6.31 5.74
N PHE A 101 -5.60 -7.36 6.36
CA PHE A 101 -6.02 -8.71 6.12
C PHE A 101 -6.19 -9.45 7.44
N TYR A 102 -6.96 -10.54 7.38
CA TYR A 102 -7.18 -11.45 8.49
C TYR A 102 -6.66 -12.81 8.09
N ASP A 103 -5.65 -13.28 8.82
CA ASP A 103 -5.10 -14.62 8.68
C ASP A 103 -6.04 -15.60 9.39
N ILE A 104 -6.74 -16.41 8.58
CA ILE A 104 -7.75 -17.36 9.06
C ILE A 104 -7.11 -18.50 9.86
N ASN A 105 -5.87 -18.86 9.54
CA ASN A 105 -5.18 -19.98 10.19
C ASN A 105 -4.77 -19.63 11.62
N TYR A 106 -4.46 -18.35 11.87
CA TYR A 106 -3.97 -17.87 13.16
C TYR A 106 -4.97 -17.00 13.94
N ASP A 107 -6.18 -16.78 13.41
CA ASP A 107 -7.18 -15.87 13.99
C ASP A 107 -6.57 -14.48 14.28
N LEU A 108 -5.80 -13.96 13.31
CA LEU A 108 -5.00 -12.76 13.50
C LEU A 108 -5.31 -11.70 12.44
N LYS A 109 -5.63 -10.49 12.90
CA LYS A 109 -5.80 -9.33 12.03
C LYS A 109 -4.47 -8.56 11.92
N THR A 110 -3.99 -8.41 10.69
CA THR A 110 -2.77 -7.66 10.39
C THR A 110 -3.12 -6.39 9.61
N SER A 111 -2.50 -5.28 9.98
CA SER A 111 -2.64 -3.99 9.28
C SER A 111 -1.27 -3.47 8.90
N LEU A 112 -1.05 -3.30 7.61
CA LEU A 112 0.18 -2.77 7.04
C LEU A 112 -0.12 -1.39 6.46
N ASN A 113 0.78 -0.43 6.68
CA ASN A 113 0.67 0.90 6.10
C ASN A 113 1.98 1.27 5.39
N ARG A 114 1.87 1.99 4.28
CA ARG A 114 3.04 2.64 3.66
C ARG A 114 3.61 3.69 4.59
N ARG A 115 4.94 3.78 4.64
CA ARG A 115 5.64 4.86 5.33
C ARG A 115 5.26 6.17 4.66
N LYS A 116 4.88 7.16 5.47
CA LYS A 116 4.65 8.51 4.98
C LYS A 116 6.00 9.12 4.64
N LYS A 117 6.20 9.52 3.38
CA LYS A 117 7.31 10.38 2.95
C LYS A 117 7.16 11.79 3.50
#